data_AF-A0A932H6T1-F1
#
_entry.id   AF-A0A932H6T1-F1
#
_cell.length_a   1.000
_cell.length_b   1.000
_cell.length_c   1.000
_cell.angle_alpha   90.00
_cell.angle_beta   90.00
_cell.angle_gamma   90.00
#
_symmetry.space_group_name_H-M   'P 1'
#
loop_
_entity.id
_entity.type
_entity.pdbx_description
1 polymer ?
#
loop_
_entity_poly.entity_id
_entity_poly.type
_entity_poly.pdbx_seq_one_letter_code
_entity_poly.pdbx_strand_id
1 'polypeptide(L)'
;MQTVYRPGGKRHESSASDWVPTTCRMCLVGCGVLVHMQNHKVVNVIGNPDSPINRGRICAKGKSGIMNHYNPNRITKPLKRTNSEKGIGIDPKWQEISWEEAIETISAKMRKIHKEDPRKLYLQTWGGSQEFTTWLGVLRPAFGTPYVQTGVSPSCGKTVHSIQFLVAGGFHQEPDLAHCKYLIDCGTQMGVATREGFNHQVPDCAKARERGLKLVVVDPIGNNAAAKADEWLPIRPGTDAAFGMGMLNVLLNEARIFDAEYLKHFTNAAYLVGAKGKFVRDPATGKPLLYDQGDSKVKTYDDPTLNDPLLEGEVEAQGKKAKPAFEFVKARAAEYPAERVEEITSIPAKTLRRIGREFGAAAQIGATMRIDGVDVPYRPVCLDWDRGPQGHKHAWHHTWALAMVNVVLGAVNVVGSIHSTDSASNFPIKKWVEAGQDGILMSGGSTHRGGGHFTAFPGRTPTRPERWDLFELFPVAAHTRTLVPEVYKDPGKWGIDHKIEMVIHSPGNQVMAGWGDVQAVVNWYKSMRSMRPTSSMTLLFPCALTWRRDALMIVPSTPSRRLPVRPWDSARSNKESLSRPRGCVASARL
;
A
#
# COMPACT_ATOMS: atom_id res chain seq x y z
N MET A 1 30.31 1.63 20.28
CA MET A 1 29.58 1.12 21.46
C MET A 1 28.19 1.75 21.48
N GLN A 2 27.16 1.07 20.97
CA GLN A 2 25.81 1.63 20.84
C GLN A 2 25.03 1.52 22.15
N THR A 3 24.49 2.66 22.58
CA THR A 3 23.79 2.85 23.85
C THR A 3 22.32 2.47 23.69
N VAL A 4 21.94 1.32 24.25
CA VAL A 4 20.55 0.94 24.44
C VAL A 4 19.96 1.77 25.58
N TYR A 5 19.15 2.79 25.26
CA TYR A 5 18.38 3.53 26.25
C TYR A 5 17.32 2.61 26.88
N ARG A 6 17.53 2.19 28.14
CA ARG A 6 16.43 1.88 29.08
C ARG A 6 16.23 3.13 29.94
N PRO A 7 15.00 3.67 30.09
CA PRO A 7 14.70 4.52 31.22
C PRO A 7 14.83 3.68 32.51
N GLY A 8 15.88 3.91 33.30
CA GLY A 8 15.92 3.55 34.72
C GLY A 8 16.25 2.11 35.14
N GLY A 9 17.09 1.35 34.41
CA GLY A 9 17.48 0.01 34.88
C GLY A 9 18.95 -0.34 34.63
N LYS A 10 19.72 -0.56 35.70
CA LYS A 10 21.10 -1.06 35.67
C LYS A 10 21.22 -2.29 34.74
N ARG A 11 22.30 -2.37 33.98
CA ARG A 11 22.67 -3.56 33.20
C ARG A 11 22.95 -4.69 34.19
N HIS A 12 22.05 -5.67 34.28
CA HIS A 12 22.42 -6.96 34.86
C HIS A 12 23.32 -7.70 33.86
N GLU A 13 24.39 -8.28 34.39
CA GLU A 13 25.35 -9.16 33.72
C GLU A 13 24.68 -10.47 33.29
N SER A 14 23.72 -10.43 32.37
CA SER A 14 23.31 -11.64 31.63
C SER A 14 24.26 -11.82 30.45
N SER A 15 24.88 -12.99 30.31
CA SER A 15 25.72 -13.31 29.16
C SER A 15 24.97 -13.04 27.85
N ALA A 16 25.67 -12.54 26.83
CA ALA A 16 25.09 -12.21 25.51
C ALA A 16 24.37 -13.39 24.82
N SER A 17 24.49 -14.62 25.37
CA SER A 17 23.81 -15.85 24.94
C SER A 17 22.28 -15.82 25.07
N ASP A 18 21.71 -14.97 25.93
CA ASP A 18 20.31 -15.09 26.33
C ASP A 18 19.36 -14.21 25.49
N TRP A 19 19.89 -13.26 24.72
CA TRP A 19 19.08 -12.38 23.87
C TRP A 19 19.23 -12.73 22.40
N VAL A 20 18.15 -13.21 21.80
CA VAL A 20 18.12 -13.64 20.40
C VAL A 20 17.45 -12.56 19.54
N PRO A 21 18.14 -12.01 18.52
CA PRO A 21 17.53 -11.07 17.59
C PRO A 21 16.52 -11.76 16.69
N THR A 22 15.36 -11.14 16.49
CA THR A 22 14.35 -11.59 15.54
C THR A 22 13.45 -10.42 15.12
N THR A 23 12.38 -10.71 14.40
CA THR A 23 11.44 -9.71 13.88
C THR A 23 10.05 -9.90 14.48
N CYS A 24 9.46 -8.84 14.99
CA CYS A 24 8.08 -8.85 15.48
C CYS A 24 7.09 -9.04 14.32
N ARG A 25 6.19 -10.02 14.46
CA ARG A 25 5.16 -10.38 13.45
C ARG A 25 3.73 -10.12 13.91
N MET A 26 3.55 -9.31 14.96
CA MET A 26 2.24 -8.93 15.49
C MET A 26 1.49 -7.90 14.62
N CYS A 27 2.19 -7.30 13.65
CA CYS A 27 1.65 -6.52 12.55
C CYS A 27 2.60 -6.58 11.36
N LEU A 28 2.23 -5.94 10.25
CA LEU A 28 2.96 -6.02 8.98
C LEU A 28 4.30 -5.24 8.94
N VAL A 29 4.51 -4.31 9.89
CA VAL A 29 5.69 -3.41 9.96
C VAL A 29 7.02 -4.15 10.10
N GLY A 30 7.06 -5.27 10.83
CA GLY A 30 8.29 -6.03 11.00
C GLY A 30 9.36 -5.33 11.84
N CYS A 31 9.00 -4.75 12.99
CA CYS A 31 9.97 -4.15 13.91
C CYS A 31 11.04 -5.17 14.37
N GLY A 32 12.30 -4.75 14.42
CA GLY A 32 13.38 -5.56 14.99
C GLY A 32 13.24 -5.67 16.51
N VAL A 33 13.36 -6.88 17.04
CA VAL A 33 13.21 -7.15 18.48
C VAL A 33 14.33 -8.06 18.99
N LEU A 34 14.58 -8.01 20.29
CA LEU A 34 15.44 -8.94 21.02
C LEU A 34 14.56 -9.78 21.96
N VAL A 35 14.71 -11.09 21.90
CA VAL A 35 13.94 -12.06 22.69
C VAL A 35 14.83 -12.63 23.78
N HIS A 36 14.43 -12.50 25.05
CA HIS A 36 15.14 -13.08 26.17
C HIS A 36 14.73 -14.54 26.36
N MET A 37 15.71 -15.43 26.29
CA MET A 37 15.57 -16.87 26.47
C MET A 37 16.16 -17.27 27.81
N GLN A 38 15.38 -17.98 28.62
CA GLN A 38 15.86 -18.61 29.85
C GLN A 38 15.32 -20.04 29.91
N ASN A 39 16.18 -21.02 30.13
CA ASN A 39 15.80 -22.45 30.20
C ASN A 39 14.93 -22.88 28.99
N HIS A 40 15.36 -22.49 27.78
CA HIS A 40 14.64 -22.72 26.51
C HIS A 40 13.22 -22.10 26.42
N LYS A 41 12.88 -21.16 27.30
CA LYS A 41 11.61 -20.43 27.30
C LYS A 41 11.84 -18.94 27.02
N VAL A 42 10.93 -18.35 26.26
CA VAL A 42 10.83 -16.91 26.04
C VAL A 42 10.25 -16.27 27.30
N VAL A 43 11.02 -15.41 27.96
CA VAL A 43 10.57 -14.71 29.17
C VAL A 43 10.36 -13.21 28.97
N ASN A 44 10.93 -12.63 27.91
CA ASN A 44 10.76 -11.22 27.58
C ASN A 44 11.01 -10.94 26.10
N VAL A 45 10.45 -9.84 25.59
CA VAL A 45 10.72 -9.31 24.24
C VAL A 45 10.90 -7.80 24.37
N ILE A 46 11.99 -7.24 23.86
CA ILE A 46 12.22 -5.78 23.81
C ILE A 46 12.48 -5.34 22.37
N GLY A 47 12.32 -4.06 22.08
CA GLY A 47 12.72 -3.55 20.76
C GLY A 47 14.23 -3.62 20.59
N ASN A 48 14.69 -3.96 19.38
CA ASN A 48 16.11 -3.98 19.05
C ASN A 48 16.59 -2.53 18.79
N PRO A 49 17.54 -2.02 19.59
CA PRO A 49 18.12 -0.66 19.43
C PRO A 49 18.83 -0.46 18.11
N ASP A 50 19.40 -1.53 17.56
CA ASP A 50 20.14 -1.50 16.29
C ASP A 50 19.19 -1.54 15.08
N SER A 51 17.89 -1.73 15.31
CA SER A 51 16.91 -1.69 14.23
C SER A 51 16.63 -0.24 13.79
N PRO A 52 16.83 0.11 12.50
CA PRO A 52 16.54 1.46 12.02
C PRO A 52 15.03 1.76 12.04
N ILE A 53 14.19 0.73 11.99
CA ILE A 53 12.73 0.83 11.87
C ILE A 53 12.06 1.26 13.18
N ASN A 54 12.56 0.81 14.33
CA ASN A 54 11.92 1.08 15.62
C ASN A 54 12.88 1.61 16.70
N ARG A 55 14.20 1.65 16.43
CA ARG A 55 15.21 2.29 17.28
C ARG A 55 15.08 1.90 18.76
N GLY A 56 14.89 0.59 19.03
CA GLY A 56 14.72 0.05 20.38
C GLY A 56 13.31 0.07 20.95
N ARG A 57 12.34 0.71 20.30
CA ARG A 57 10.95 0.80 20.76
C ARG A 57 10.13 -0.44 20.39
N ILE A 58 9.11 -0.73 21.19
CA ILE A 58 8.16 -1.80 20.91
C ILE A 58 6.80 -1.41 21.48
N CYS A 59 5.72 -1.68 20.74
CA CYS A 59 4.37 -1.38 21.19
C CYS A 59 3.78 -2.52 22.03
N ALA A 60 2.64 -2.26 22.68
CA ALA A 60 1.95 -3.26 23.51
C ALA A 60 1.64 -4.57 22.76
N LYS A 61 1.28 -4.48 21.47
CA LYS A 61 1.06 -5.67 20.62
C LYS A 61 2.33 -6.50 20.45
N GLY A 62 3.48 -5.84 20.27
CA GLY A 62 4.76 -6.55 20.13
C GLY A 62 5.13 -7.27 21.42
N LYS A 63 4.95 -6.59 22.57
CA LYS A 63 5.15 -7.17 23.90
C LYS A 63 4.23 -8.36 24.18
N SER A 64 2.97 -8.28 23.77
CA SER A 64 1.98 -9.34 23.97
C SER A 64 2.23 -10.58 23.11
N GLY A 65 3.17 -10.56 22.17
CA GLY A 65 3.49 -11.69 21.28
C GLY A 65 3.91 -12.97 22.03
N ILE A 66 4.45 -12.84 23.25
CA ILE A 66 4.79 -13.98 24.12
C ILE A 66 3.53 -14.81 24.44
N MET A 67 2.39 -14.15 24.69
CA MET A 67 1.13 -14.83 25.01
C MET A 67 0.60 -15.64 23.83
N ASN A 68 0.86 -15.21 22.59
CA ASN A 68 0.51 -16.00 21.40
C ASN A 68 1.39 -17.24 21.26
N HIS A 69 2.68 -17.16 21.62
CA HIS A 69 3.59 -18.30 21.56
C HIS A 69 3.20 -19.41 22.55
N TYR A 70 2.76 -19.01 23.75
CA TYR A 70 2.32 -19.90 24.84
C TYR A 70 0.81 -20.07 24.95
N ASN A 71 0.05 -19.69 23.93
CA ASN A 71 -1.40 -19.84 23.95
C ASN A 71 -1.75 -21.33 24.11
N PRO A 72 -2.51 -21.73 25.16
CA PRO A 72 -2.88 -23.14 25.38
C PRO A 72 -3.73 -23.72 24.24
N ASN A 73 -4.42 -22.87 23.48
CA ASN A 73 -5.20 -23.25 22.30
C ASN A 73 -4.38 -23.28 21.01
N ARG A 74 -3.05 -23.15 21.09
CA ARG A 74 -2.17 -23.21 19.93
C ARG A 74 -2.14 -24.64 19.38
N ILE A 75 -2.35 -24.75 18.07
CA ILE A 75 -2.22 -26.01 17.35
C ILE A 75 -0.73 -26.37 17.25
N THR A 76 -0.37 -27.56 17.75
CA THR A 76 1.01 -28.06 17.81
C THR A 76 1.27 -29.24 16.87
N LYS A 77 0.23 -29.83 16.31
CA LYS A 77 0.29 -30.98 15.40
C LYS A 77 -0.66 -30.79 14.21
N PRO A 78 -0.41 -31.46 13.07
CA PRO A 78 -1.35 -31.49 11.97
C PRO A 78 -2.71 -32.06 12.37
N LEU A 79 -3.79 -31.40 11.94
CA LEU A 79 -5.17 -31.85 12.21
C LEU A 79 -5.94 -32.06 10.90
N LYS A 80 -6.74 -33.13 10.84
CA LYS A 80 -7.64 -33.48 9.74
C LYS A 80 -9.07 -33.52 10.25
N ARG A 81 -9.99 -32.86 9.55
CA ARG A 81 -11.41 -32.86 9.92
C ARG A 81 -12.06 -34.17 9.50
N THR A 82 -12.85 -34.77 10.38
CA THR A 82 -13.66 -35.97 10.08
C THR A 82 -15.14 -35.67 9.77
N ASN A 83 -15.77 -34.63 10.37
CA ASN A 83 -17.20 -34.36 10.16
C ASN A 83 -17.52 -33.78 8.78
N SER A 84 -18.16 -34.56 7.91
CA SER A 84 -18.59 -34.22 6.55
C SER A 84 -19.29 -32.85 6.35
N GLU A 85 -19.92 -32.28 7.38
CA GLU A 85 -20.59 -30.99 7.33
C GLU A 85 -19.66 -29.79 7.58
N LYS A 86 -20.00 -28.64 6.99
CA LYS A 86 -19.19 -27.40 6.97
C LYS A 86 -20.07 -26.22 7.35
N GLY A 87 -19.64 -25.38 8.29
CA GLY A 87 -20.32 -24.12 8.57
C GLY A 87 -20.01 -23.54 9.93
N ILE A 88 -20.32 -22.25 10.11
CA ILE A 88 -20.28 -21.61 11.42
C ILE A 88 -21.22 -22.39 12.35
N GLY A 89 -20.70 -22.81 13.51
CA GLY A 89 -21.46 -23.58 14.50
C GLY A 89 -21.51 -25.10 14.26
N ILE A 90 -20.83 -25.65 13.25
CA ILE A 90 -20.85 -27.09 12.93
C ILE A 90 -19.54 -27.75 13.35
N ASP A 91 -19.54 -28.54 14.43
CA ASP A 91 -18.32 -29.16 14.97
C ASP A 91 -17.52 -29.94 13.89
N PRO A 92 -16.28 -29.52 13.59
CA PRO A 92 -15.43 -30.19 12.60
C PRO A 92 -15.03 -31.62 13.00
N LYS A 93 -15.01 -31.99 14.29
CA LYS A 93 -14.46 -33.30 14.73
C LYS A 93 -13.02 -33.50 14.22
N TRP A 94 -12.12 -32.60 14.63
CA TRP A 94 -10.70 -32.67 14.30
C TRP A 94 -10.04 -33.92 14.87
N GLN A 95 -9.18 -34.55 14.07
CA GLN A 95 -8.33 -35.66 14.47
C GLN A 95 -6.87 -35.33 14.17
N GLU A 96 -5.97 -35.64 15.10
CA GLU A 96 -4.53 -35.51 14.87
C GLU A 96 -4.04 -36.50 13.82
N ILE A 97 -3.15 -36.04 12.94
CA ILE A 97 -2.47 -36.88 11.94
C ILE A 97 -0.97 -36.56 11.90
N SER A 98 -0.18 -37.42 11.25
CA SER A 98 1.25 -37.17 11.06
C SER A 98 1.52 -36.08 10.01
N TRP A 99 2.75 -35.56 10.01
CA TRP A 99 3.20 -34.62 8.99
C TRP A 99 3.29 -35.27 7.62
N GLU A 100 3.69 -36.53 7.56
CA GLU A 100 3.79 -37.33 6.35
C GLU A 100 2.40 -37.52 5.73
N GLU A 101 1.39 -37.89 6.53
CA GLU A 101 0.00 -38.01 6.04
C GLU A 101 -0.52 -36.66 5.55
N ALA A 102 -0.21 -35.57 6.28
CA ALA A 102 -0.64 -34.23 5.91
C ALA A 102 -0.06 -33.80 4.56
N ILE A 103 1.26 -33.91 4.39
CA ILE A 103 1.96 -33.54 3.17
C ILE A 103 1.51 -34.42 1.99
N GLU A 104 1.35 -35.72 2.20
CA GLU A 104 0.91 -36.63 1.13
C GLU A 104 -0.54 -36.32 0.71
N THR A 105 -1.44 -36.12 1.67
CA THR A 105 -2.83 -35.71 1.38
C THR A 105 -2.86 -34.41 0.56
N ILE A 106 -2.01 -33.44 0.91
CA ILE A 106 -1.92 -32.16 0.20
C ILE A 106 -1.38 -32.32 -1.20
N SER A 107 -0.21 -32.93 -1.30
CA SER A 107 0.51 -33.05 -2.55
C SER A 107 -0.24 -33.94 -3.55
N ALA A 108 -0.94 -34.99 -3.10
CA ALA A 108 -1.79 -35.83 -3.95
C ALA A 108 -2.90 -35.02 -4.63
N LYS A 109 -3.61 -34.16 -3.89
CA LYS A 109 -4.65 -33.29 -4.47
C LYS A 109 -4.04 -32.25 -5.42
N MET A 110 -2.90 -31.67 -5.06
CA MET A 110 -2.18 -30.73 -5.92
C MET A 110 -1.73 -31.38 -7.23
N ARG A 111 -1.19 -32.61 -7.20
CA ARG A 111 -0.81 -33.37 -8.39
C ARG A 111 -2.01 -33.65 -9.31
N LYS A 112 -3.17 -33.99 -8.74
CA LYS A 112 -4.42 -34.17 -9.50
C LYS A 112 -4.84 -32.86 -10.18
N ILE A 113 -4.91 -31.76 -9.42
CA ILE A 113 -5.29 -30.44 -9.96
C ILE A 113 -4.33 -30.01 -11.07
N HIS A 114 -3.03 -30.17 -10.87
CA HIS A 114 -2.03 -29.77 -11.86
C HIS A 114 -2.18 -30.53 -13.19
N LYS A 115 -2.54 -31.82 -13.14
CA LYS A 115 -2.81 -32.64 -14.34
C LYS A 115 -4.11 -32.26 -15.05
N GLU A 116 -5.12 -31.82 -14.31
CA GLU A 116 -6.45 -31.51 -14.86
C GLU A 116 -6.54 -30.06 -15.34
N ASP A 117 -6.37 -29.11 -14.43
CA ASP A 117 -6.45 -27.68 -14.69
C ASP A 117 -5.87 -26.91 -13.48
N PRO A 118 -4.68 -26.30 -13.60
CA PRO A 118 -4.07 -25.49 -12.54
C PRO A 118 -4.95 -24.36 -12.00
N ARG A 119 -5.94 -23.88 -12.78
CA ARG A 119 -6.92 -22.86 -12.36
C ARG A 119 -7.82 -23.34 -11.21
N LYS A 120 -7.88 -24.64 -10.93
CA LYS A 120 -8.67 -25.16 -9.81
C LYS A 120 -8.00 -24.96 -8.44
N LEU A 121 -6.74 -24.50 -8.39
CA LEU A 121 -6.04 -24.13 -7.15
C LEU A 121 -6.15 -22.64 -6.90
N TYR A 122 -6.59 -22.25 -5.71
CA TYR A 122 -6.63 -20.86 -5.25
C TYR A 122 -5.72 -20.65 -4.05
N LEU A 123 -4.77 -19.72 -4.14
CA LEU A 123 -3.86 -19.39 -3.04
C LEU A 123 -4.37 -18.15 -2.30
N GLN A 124 -4.45 -18.22 -0.97
CA GLN A 124 -4.91 -17.10 -0.15
C GLN A 124 -3.94 -16.86 1.00
N THR A 125 -3.42 -15.64 1.11
CA THR A 125 -2.45 -15.26 2.15
C THR A 125 -2.71 -13.87 2.69
N TRP A 126 -2.48 -13.60 3.98
CA TRP A 126 -2.45 -12.24 4.54
C TRP A 126 -1.04 -11.84 5.04
N GLY A 127 -0.12 -12.80 5.16
CA GLY A 127 1.22 -12.62 5.73
C GLY A 127 2.13 -11.63 4.98
N GLY A 128 3.21 -11.22 5.66
CA GLY A 128 4.21 -10.27 5.14
C GLY A 128 5.24 -10.87 4.16
N SER A 129 6.47 -10.33 4.17
CA SER A 129 7.52 -10.59 3.17
C SER A 129 7.81 -12.06 2.85
N GLN A 130 7.88 -12.96 3.84
CA GLN A 130 8.19 -14.38 3.58
C GLN A 130 7.05 -15.11 2.87
N GLU A 131 5.80 -14.87 3.27
CA GLU A 131 4.63 -15.47 2.64
C GLU A 131 4.45 -14.97 1.20
N PHE A 132 4.78 -13.70 0.94
CA PHE A 132 4.84 -13.18 -0.41
C PHE A 132 5.87 -13.92 -1.27
N THR A 133 7.09 -14.09 -0.78
CA THR A 133 8.13 -14.80 -1.53
C THR A 133 7.74 -16.26 -1.80
N THR A 134 7.22 -16.99 -0.81
CA THR A 134 6.86 -18.41 -0.98
C THR A 134 5.62 -18.61 -1.83
N TRP A 135 4.50 -17.96 -1.50
CA TRP A 135 3.21 -18.23 -2.15
C TRP A 135 3.03 -17.45 -3.45
N LEU A 136 3.35 -16.15 -3.48
CA LEU A 136 3.28 -15.34 -4.70
C LEU A 136 4.47 -15.59 -5.63
N GLY A 137 5.67 -15.61 -5.06
CA GLY A 137 6.92 -15.58 -5.80
C GLY A 137 7.37 -16.93 -6.35
N VAL A 138 7.00 -18.04 -5.70
CA VAL A 138 7.46 -19.39 -6.09
C VAL A 138 6.29 -20.30 -6.45
N LEU A 139 5.35 -20.56 -5.53
CA LEU A 139 4.34 -21.60 -5.77
C LEU A 139 3.38 -21.24 -6.90
N ARG A 140 2.88 -19.99 -6.94
CA ARG A 140 1.98 -19.53 -7.99
C ARG A 140 2.56 -19.74 -9.40
N PRO A 141 3.74 -19.17 -9.76
CA PRO A 141 4.29 -19.37 -11.10
C PRO A 141 4.69 -20.82 -11.36
N ALA A 142 5.25 -21.53 -10.37
CA ALA A 142 5.65 -22.94 -10.55
C ALA A 142 4.46 -23.88 -10.78
N PHE A 143 3.33 -23.64 -10.12
CA PHE A 143 2.13 -24.47 -10.25
C PHE A 143 1.29 -24.10 -11.49
N GLY A 144 1.39 -22.85 -11.96
CA GLY A 144 0.62 -22.33 -13.09
C GLY A 144 -0.77 -21.83 -12.73
N THR A 145 -1.10 -21.65 -11.44
CA THR A 145 -2.39 -21.05 -11.07
C THR A 145 -2.39 -19.53 -11.28
N PRO A 146 -3.40 -18.96 -11.96
CA PRO A 146 -3.57 -17.51 -12.03
C PRO A 146 -4.06 -16.92 -10.70
N TYR A 147 -4.51 -17.76 -9.75
CA TYR A 147 -5.22 -17.35 -8.55
C TYR A 147 -4.34 -17.27 -7.33
N VAL A 148 -4.03 -16.03 -6.98
CA VAL A 148 -3.52 -15.70 -5.65
C VAL A 148 -4.17 -14.44 -5.11
N GLN A 149 -4.60 -14.51 -3.86
CA GLN A 149 -5.09 -13.39 -3.10
C GLN A 149 -4.17 -13.07 -1.93
N THR A 150 -3.76 -11.81 -1.90
CA THR A 150 -3.13 -11.20 -0.74
C THR A 150 -4.18 -10.43 0.06
N GLY A 151 -4.21 -10.60 1.37
CA GLY A 151 -5.07 -9.84 2.27
C GLY A 151 -4.76 -8.34 2.27
N VAL A 152 -3.51 -7.98 1.92
CA VAL A 152 -3.08 -6.58 1.77
C VAL A 152 -3.89 -5.83 0.71
N SER A 153 -4.34 -6.49 -0.36
CA SER A 153 -5.01 -5.78 -1.46
C SER A 153 -6.44 -5.29 -1.17
N PRO A 154 -7.42 -6.13 -0.75
CA PRO A 154 -8.79 -5.67 -0.57
C PRO A 154 -9.11 -5.08 0.81
N SER A 155 -8.27 -5.31 1.83
CA SER A 155 -8.56 -4.92 3.23
C SER A 155 -7.62 -3.86 3.80
N CYS A 156 -6.39 -3.77 3.28
CA CYS A 156 -5.37 -2.85 3.78
C CYS A 156 -5.12 -1.69 2.80
N GLY A 157 -5.04 -2.00 1.49
CA GLY A 157 -4.47 -1.09 0.51
C GLY A 157 -5.37 -0.82 -0.70
N LYS A 158 -6.68 -0.67 -0.50
CA LYS A 158 -7.69 -0.61 -1.59
C LYS A 158 -7.38 0.48 -2.62
N THR A 159 -7.10 1.69 -2.15
CA THR A 159 -6.84 2.86 -3.02
C THR A 159 -5.53 3.54 -2.68
N VAL A 160 -5.02 3.39 -1.45
CA VAL A 160 -3.73 3.96 -1.01
C VAL A 160 -2.60 3.64 -1.99
N HIS A 161 -2.35 2.37 -2.29
CA HIS A 161 -1.22 2.00 -3.16
C HIS A 161 -1.39 2.51 -4.60
N SER A 162 -2.60 2.42 -5.17
CA SER A 162 -2.84 2.83 -6.56
C SER A 162 -2.73 4.35 -6.71
N ILE A 163 -3.31 5.12 -5.79
CA ILE A 163 -3.29 6.58 -5.89
C ILE A 163 -1.91 7.12 -5.59
N GLN A 164 -1.25 6.61 -4.55
CA GLN A 164 0.12 7.01 -4.21
C GLN A 164 1.11 6.69 -5.34
N PHE A 165 0.91 5.59 -6.05
CA PHE A 165 1.67 5.30 -7.27
C PHE A 165 1.36 6.32 -8.39
N LEU A 166 0.09 6.63 -8.63
CA LEU A 166 -0.32 7.55 -9.68
C LEU A 166 0.20 8.98 -9.48
N VAL A 167 0.28 9.44 -8.22
CA VAL A 167 0.70 10.81 -7.91
C VAL A 167 2.21 10.94 -7.67
N ALA A 168 2.87 9.88 -7.20
CA ALA A 168 4.24 9.98 -6.67
C ALA A 168 5.13 8.77 -6.99
N GLY A 169 4.63 7.79 -7.73
CA GLY A 169 5.40 6.63 -8.15
C GLY A 169 5.73 5.61 -7.05
N GLY A 170 5.23 5.80 -5.82
CA GLY A 170 5.50 4.94 -4.68
C GLY A 170 4.36 3.99 -4.34
N PHE A 171 4.69 2.83 -3.75
CA PHE A 171 3.74 1.86 -3.19
C PHE A 171 3.11 2.39 -1.90
N HIS A 172 3.88 3.07 -1.07
CA HIS A 172 3.39 3.75 0.12
C HIS A 172 4.03 5.14 0.26
N GLN A 173 3.37 6.04 0.98
CA GLN A 173 3.91 7.36 1.29
C GLN A 173 3.75 7.71 2.76
N GLU A 174 4.66 8.54 3.25
CA GLU A 174 4.69 9.01 4.63
C GLU A 174 5.04 10.51 4.68
N PRO A 175 4.57 11.24 5.69
CA PRO A 175 4.97 12.63 5.89
C PRO A 175 6.45 12.73 6.21
N ASP A 176 7.15 13.70 5.60
CA ASP A 176 8.49 14.12 6.02
C ASP A 176 8.43 14.87 7.35
N LEU A 177 8.21 14.12 8.42
CA LEU A 177 8.09 14.65 9.78
C LEU A 177 9.35 15.36 10.26
N ALA A 178 10.49 15.26 9.57
CA ALA A 178 11.69 16.02 9.90
C ALA A 178 11.56 17.50 9.49
N HIS A 179 10.93 17.78 8.35
CA HIS A 179 10.90 19.14 7.77
C HIS A 179 9.49 19.72 7.57
N CYS A 180 8.43 18.93 7.77
CA CYS A 180 7.04 19.36 7.68
C CYS A 180 6.69 20.37 8.80
N LYS A 181 5.85 21.36 8.46
CA LYS A 181 5.38 22.41 9.38
C LYS A 181 3.86 22.43 9.54
N TYR A 182 3.11 21.88 8.58
CA TYR A 182 1.66 21.72 8.67
C TYR A 182 1.23 20.34 8.16
N LEU A 183 0.73 19.50 9.07
CA LEU A 183 0.21 18.17 8.76
C LEU A 183 -1.32 18.13 8.98
N ILE A 184 -2.05 17.74 7.94
CA ILE A 184 -3.46 17.37 8.01
C ILE A 184 -3.53 15.83 7.95
N ASP A 185 -3.90 15.19 9.05
CA ASP A 185 -4.05 13.73 9.18
C ASP A 185 -5.52 13.33 9.00
N CYS A 186 -5.86 12.76 7.84
CA CYS A 186 -7.20 12.30 7.49
C CYS A 186 -7.36 10.79 7.74
N GLY A 187 -7.88 10.44 8.92
CA GLY A 187 -8.24 9.07 9.27
C GLY A 187 -7.09 8.05 9.19
N THR A 188 -5.82 8.48 9.36
CA THR A 188 -4.68 7.55 9.40
C THR A 188 -4.52 6.89 10.76
N GLN A 189 -5.07 7.51 11.81
CA GLN A 189 -4.88 7.14 13.21
C GLN A 189 -3.41 7.11 13.64
N MET A 190 -2.61 8.10 13.20
CA MET A 190 -1.22 8.25 13.61
C MET A 190 -1.14 8.32 15.16
N GLY A 191 -0.36 7.44 15.79
CA GLY A 191 -0.32 7.38 17.27
C GLY A 191 -1.31 6.40 17.90
N VAL A 192 -2.13 5.72 17.10
CA VAL A 192 -2.72 4.43 17.47
C VAL A 192 -1.87 3.36 16.79
N ALA A 193 -1.59 2.25 17.46
CA ALA A 193 -0.80 1.14 16.90
C ALA A 193 -1.56 0.38 15.79
N THR A 194 -2.31 1.08 14.94
CA THR A 194 -3.06 0.60 13.78
C THR A 194 -2.39 0.99 12.48
N ARG A 195 -1.71 2.16 12.43
CA ARG A 195 -0.92 2.62 11.29
C ARG A 195 0.40 1.85 11.13
N GLU A 196 0.83 1.71 9.87
CA GLU A 196 2.21 1.30 9.57
C GLU A 196 3.22 2.26 10.21
N GLY A 197 4.43 1.77 10.50
CA GLY A 197 5.47 2.63 11.05
C GLY A 197 5.26 3.20 12.46
N PHE A 198 4.21 2.82 13.20
CA PHE A 198 3.90 3.33 14.55
C PHE A 198 5.11 3.62 15.46
N ASN A 199 6.06 2.67 15.57
CA ASN A 199 7.20 2.82 16.48
C ASN A 199 8.26 3.86 16.04
N HIS A 200 8.31 4.26 14.77
CA HIS A 200 9.15 5.39 14.32
C HIS A 200 8.35 6.67 14.09
N GLN A 201 7.12 6.58 13.55
CA GLN A 201 6.35 7.78 13.25
C GLN A 201 5.87 8.53 14.49
N VAL A 202 5.47 7.83 15.56
CA VAL A 202 5.03 8.48 16.80
C VAL A 202 6.11 9.37 17.42
N PRO A 203 7.34 8.88 17.67
CA PRO A 203 8.39 9.74 18.21
C PRO A 203 8.84 10.82 17.22
N ASP A 204 8.85 10.53 15.91
CA ASP A 204 9.25 11.52 14.91
C ASP A 204 8.19 12.64 14.79
N CYS A 205 6.90 12.33 14.90
CA CYS A 205 5.80 13.30 14.95
C CYS A 205 5.80 14.09 16.27
N ALA A 206 6.05 13.43 17.41
CA ALA A 206 6.21 14.13 18.70
C ALA A 206 7.31 15.19 18.63
N LYS A 207 8.49 14.82 18.09
CA LYS A 207 9.59 15.78 17.85
C LYS A 207 9.21 16.87 16.85
N ALA A 208 8.44 16.54 15.80
CA ALA A 208 7.98 17.53 14.84
C ALA A 208 7.10 18.58 15.51
N ARG A 209 6.18 18.14 16.38
CA ARG A 209 5.34 19.03 17.20
C ARG A 209 6.16 19.87 18.18
N GLU A 210 7.18 19.30 18.82
CA GLU A 210 8.13 20.07 19.66
C GLU A 210 8.84 21.18 18.85
N ARG A 211 9.07 20.97 17.54
CA ARG A 211 9.63 21.98 16.63
C ARG A 211 8.59 22.97 16.08
N GLY A 212 7.31 22.83 16.45
CA GLY A 212 6.23 23.72 16.00
C GLY A 212 5.42 23.23 14.80
N LEU A 213 5.45 21.92 14.47
CA LEU A 213 4.51 21.33 13.51
C LEU A 213 3.07 21.58 13.99
N LYS A 214 2.25 22.23 13.15
CA LYS A 214 0.80 22.29 13.32
C LYS A 214 0.18 20.99 12.84
N LEU A 215 -0.53 20.29 13.72
CA LEU A 215 -1.23 19.04 13.44
C LEU A 215 -2.74 19.27 13.49
N VAL A 216 -3.42 19.05 12.36
CA VAL A 216 -4.88 19.00 12.25
C VAL A 216 -5.29 17.56 11.98
N VAL A 217 -6.21 17.03 12.78
CA VAL A 217 -6.73 15.66 12.59
C VAL A 217 -8.17 15.74 12.09
N VAL A 218 -8.44 15.10 10.95
CA VAL A 218 -9.77 14.96 10.35
C VAL A 218 -10.21 13.51 10.54
N ASP A 219 -11.09 13.28 11.51
CA ASP A 219 -11.53 11.94 11.87
C ASP A 219 -12.91 12.02 12.56
N PRO A 220 -13.87 11.14 12.27
CA PRO A 220 -15.16 11.12 12.98
C PRO A 220 -15.03 10.86 14.48
N ILE A 221 -13.92 10.29 14.96
CA ILE A 221 -13.67 10.03 16.38
C ILE A 221 -12.48 10.84 16.91
N GLY A 222 -12.61 11.33 18.14
CA GLY A 222 -11.53 11.98 18.90
C GLY A 222 -10.49 10.96 19.36
N ASN A 223 -9.73 10.40 18.41
CA ASN A 223 -8.74 9.34 18.64
C ASN A 223 -7.46 9.86 19.32
N ASN A 224 -6.46 8.99 19.53
CA ASN A 224 -5.19 9.38 20.16
C ASN A 224 -4.43 10.49 19.41
N ALA A 225 -4.53 10.53 18.08
CA ALA A 225 -3.94 11.58 17.25
C ALA A 225 -4.64 12.90 17.53
N ALA A 226 -5.98 12.91 17.46
CA ALA A 226 -6.82 14.07 17.72
C ALA A 226 -6.60 14.65 19.12
N ALA A 227 -6.48 13.79 20.14
CA ALA A 227 -6.20 14.19 21.52
C ALA A 227 -4.82 14.86 21.70
N LYS A 228 -3.93 14.77 20.71
CA LYS A 228 -2.62 15.42 20.67
C LYS A 228 -2.52 16.46 19.56
N ALA A 229 -3.56 16.66 18.76
CA ALA A 229 -3.58 17.62 17.67
C ALA A 229 -3.79 19.04 18.19
N ASP A 230 -3.44 20.02 17.37
CA ASP A 230 -3.77 21.42 17.62
C ASP A 230 -5.25 21.69 17.28
N GLU A 231 -5.81 20.94 16.33
CA GLU A 231 -7.23 21.01 15.96
C GLU A 231 -7.75 19.62 15.56
N TRP A 232 -8.94 19.26 16.04
CA TRP A 232 -9.67 18.06 15.61
C TRP A 232 -10.94 18.48 14.86
N LEU A 233 -11.11 17.96 13.64
CA LEU A 233 -12.28 18.16 12.80
C LEU A 233 -13.12 16.87 12.79
N PRO A 234 -14.27 16.83 13.50
CA PRO A 234 -15.16 15.68 13.53
C PRO A 234 -15.95 15.56 12.22
N ILE A 235 -15.32 15.03 11.18
CA ILE A 235 -15.95 14.86 9.86
C ILE A 235 -17.06 13.81 9.92
N ARG A 236 -18.15 14.02 9.15
CA ARG A 236 -19.17 12.99 8.93
C ARG A 236 -18.54 11.79 8.20
N PRO A 237 -18.68 10.54 8.71
CA PRO A 237 -18.05 9.37 8.08
C PRO A 237 -18.36 9.22 6.58
N GLY A 238 -17.32 9.01 5.78
CA GLY A 238 -17.44 8.81 4.34
C GLY A 238 -17.66 10.08 3.51
N THR A 239 -17.37 11.26 4.07
CA THR A 239 -17.52 12.55 3.36
C THR A 239 -16.20 13.22 3.00
N ASP A 240 -15.09 12.48 3.10
CA ASP A 240 -13.73 12.97 2.86
C ASP A 240 -13.52 13.52 1.44
N ALA A 241 -14.26 12.98 0.45
CA ALA A 241 -14.25 13.50 -0.91
C ALA A 241 -14.67 14.97 -0.97
N ALA A 242 -15.75 15.34 -0.25
CA ALA A 242 -16.23 16.72 -0.21
C ALA A 242 -15.25 17.63 0.54
N PHE A 243 -14.61 17.14 1.60
CA PHE A 243 -13.54 17.87 2.28
C PHE A 243 -12.35 18.15 1.34
N GLY A 244 -11.84 17.13 0.64
CA GLY A 244 -10.76 17.28 -0.33
C GLY A 244 -11.11 18.23 -1.48
N MET A 245 -12.30 18.08 -2.07
CA MET A 245 -12.79 18.99 -3.12
C MET A 245 -12.97 20.43 -2.61
N GLY A 246 -13.41 20.60 -1.37
CA GLY A 246 -13.51 21.89 -0.71
C GLY A 246 -12.16 22.57 -0.49
N MET A 247 -11.17 21.81 -0.02
CA MET A 247 -9.78 22.27 0.09
C MET A 247 -9.23 22.71 -1.27
N LEU A 248 -9.45 21.91 -2.32
CA LEU A 248 -9.09 22.27 -3.69
C LEU A 248 -9.80 23.54 -4.16
N ASN A 249 -11.09 23.73 -3.84
CA ASN A 249 -11.81 24.94 -4.23
C ASN A 249 -11.23 26.19 -3.56
N VAL A 250 -10.95 26.11 -2.27
CA VAL A 250 -10.32 27.21 -1.52
C VAL A 250 -8.95 27.54 -2.11
N LEU A 251 -8.11 26.52 -2.34
CA LEU A 251 -6.77 26.72 -2.89
C LEU A 251 -6.81 27.28 -4.32
N LEU A 252 -7.56 26.66 -5.23
CA LEU A 252 -7.49 26.95 -6.66
C LEU A 252 -8.34 28.15 -7.08
N ASN A 253 -9.53 28.32 -6.51
CA ASN A 253 -10.52 29.28 -6.96
C ASN A 253 -10.65 30.49 -6.01
N GLU A 254 -10.67 30.27 -4.69
CA GLU A 254 -10.85 31.39 -3.73
C GLU A 254 -9.54 32.11 -3.35
N ALA A 255 -8.44 31.36 -3.19
CA ALA A 255 -7.16 31.88 -2.75
C ALA A 255 -6.12 31.98 -3.88
N ARG A 256 -6.31 31.21 -4.96
CA ARG A 256 -5.38 31.09 -6.10
C ARG A 256 -3.95 30.72 -5.66
N ILE A 257 -3.83 29.76 -4.74
CA ILE A 257 -2.57 29.22 -4.22
C ILE A 257 -2.38 27.83 -4.80
N PHE A 258 -1.47 27.70 -5.77
CA PHE A 258 -1.04 26.44 -6.37
C PHE A 258 0.35 26.61 -7.00
N ASP A 259 1.09 25.51 -7.11
CA ASP A 259 2.44 25.50 -7.67
C ASP A 259 2.39 25.37 -9.19
N ALA A 260 2.30 26.51 -9.88
CA ALA A 260 2.14 26.56 -11.33
C ALA A 260 3.31 25.89 -12.07
N GLU A 261 4.55 26.12 -11.64
CA GLU A 261 5.75 25.55 -12.28
C GLU A 261 5.77 24.02 -12.12
N TYR A 262 5.46 23.52 -10.92
CA TYR A 262 5.29 22.08 -10.72
C TYR A 262 4.20 21.50 -11.64
N LEU A 263 3.04 22.14 -11.70
CA LEU A 263 1.90 21.66 -12.48
C LEU A 263 2.19 21.65 -13.99
N LYS A 264 2.87 22.67 -14.52
CA LYS A 264 3.23 22.77 -15.94
C LYS A 264 4.20 21.68 -16.37
N HIS A 265 5.21 21.39 -15.55
CA HIS A 265 6.39 20.63 -15.99
C HIS A 265 6.47 19.20 -15.44
N PHE A 266 5.79 18.91 -14.33
CA PHE A 266 5.89 17.60 -13.65
C PHE A 266 4.55 16.87 -13.55
N THR A 267 3.50 17.41 -14.18
CA THR A 267 2.17 16.79 -14.22
C THR A 267 1.55 16.92 -15.60
N ASN A 268 0.38 16.30 -15.80
CA ASN A 268 -0.40 16.44 -17.03
C ASN A 268 -1.38 17.62 -16.99
N ALA A 269 -1.25 18.56 -16.04
CA ALA A 269 -2.17 19.69 -15.86
C ALA A 269 -2.24 20.60 -17.11
N ALA A 270 -1.13 20.73 -17.85
CA ALA A 270 -1.05 21.51 -19.08
C ALA A 270 -1.51 20.77 -20.36
N TYR A 271 -1.86 19.48 -20.27
CA TYR A 271 -2.28 18.71 -21.44
C TYR A 271 -3.63 19.21 -21.95
N LEU A 272 -3.73 19.48 -23.25
CA LEU A 272 -4.96 19.98 -23.86
C LEU A 272 -6.02 18.88 -23.92
N VAL A 273 -7.22 19.21 -23.48
CA VAL A 273 -8.41 18.35 -23.53
C VAL A 273 -9.43 18.98 -24.48
N GLY A 274 -9.86 18.20 -25.47
CA GLY A 274 -10.87 18.63 -26.45
C GLY A 274 -12.31 18.33 -26.00
N ALA A 275 -13.29 18.69 -26.85
CA ALA A 275 -14.73 18.61 -26.55
C ALA A 275 -15.27 17.24 -26.08
N LYS A 276 -14.56 16.14 -26.35
CA LYS A 276 -14.96 14.78 -25.92
C LYS A 276 -14.33 14.34 -24.58
N GLY A 277 -13.68 15.25 -23.85
CA GLY A 277 -13.00 14.95 -22.60
C GLY A 277 -11.75 14.06 -22.78
N LYS A 278 -11.17 14.05 -23.99
CA LYS A 278 -9.95 13.29 -24.31
C LYS A 278 -8.81 14.26 -24.59
N PHE A 279 -7.58 13.84 -24.30
CA PHE A 279 -6.39 14.59 -24.70
C PHE A 279 -6.40 14.83 -26.22
N VAL A 280 -6.11 16.07 -26.61
CA VAL A 280 -5.77 16.40 -27.98
C VAL A 280 -4.40 15.81 -28.25
N ARG A 281 -4.27 15.10 -29.36
CA ARG A 281 -3.05 14.33 -29.69
C ARG A 281 -2.49 14.78 -31.03
N ASP A 282 -1.17 14.76 -31.11
CA ASP A 282 -0.45 14.96 -32.35
C ASP A 282 -0.79 13.82 -33.33
N PRO A 283 -1.18 14.09 -34.59
CA PRO A 283 -1.61 13.04 -35.51
C PRO A 283 -0.46 12.14 -35.98
N ALA A 284 0.78 12.64 -35.96
CA ALA A 284 1.95 11.90 -36.43
C ALA A 284 2.51 10.97 -35.35
N THR A 285 2.64 11.45 -34.12
CA THR A 285 3.26 10.74 -33.00
C THR A 285 2.26 10.11 -32.03
N GLY A 286 1.00 10.56 -32.05
CA GLY A 286 -0.03 10.16 -31.11
C GLY A 286 0.14 10.74 -29.69
N LYS A 287 1.14 11.60 -29.45
CA LYS A 287 1.43 12.14 -28.11
C LYS A 287 0.45 13.25 -27.71
N PRO A 288 0.17 13.46 -26.41
CA PRO A 288 -0.62 14.58 -25.93
C PRO A 288 0.01 15.92 -26.31
N LEU A 289 -0.85 16.88 -26.66
CA LEU A 289 -0.47 18.23 -27.04
C LEU A 289 -0.67 19.22 -25.90
N LEU A 290 0.23 20.20 -25.84
CA LEU A 290 0.20 21.34 -24.93
C LEU A 290 0.26 22.61 -25.77
N TYR A 291 -0.23 23.72 -25.22
CA TYR A 291 -0.03 25.05 -25.81
C TYR A 291 1.07 25.76 -25.02
N ASP A 292 2.16 26.10 -25.68
CA ASP A 292 3.26 26.90 -25.14
C ASP A 292 2.93 28.37 -25.34
N GLN A 293 2.66 29.10 -24.26
CA GLN A 293 2.34 30.53 -24.33
C GLN A 293 3.59 31.40 -24.53
N GLY A 294 4.78 30.86 -24.30
CA GLY A 294 6.04 31.57 -24.49
C GLY A 294 6.34 31.87 -25.96
N ASP A 295 5.91 30.99 -26.88
CA ASP A 295 6.02 31.20 -28.32
C ASP A 295 4.71 31.03 -29.10
N SER A 296 3.59 30.89 -28.38
CA SER A 296 2.23 30.77 -28.92
C SER A 296 2.03 29.57 -29.86
N LYS A 297 2.72 28.45 -29.60
CA LYS A 297 2.65 27.24 -30.43
C LYS A 297 2.10 26.03 -29.68
N VAL A 298 1.49 25.13 -30.43
CA VAL A 298 1.11 23.80 -29.94
C VAL A 298 2.29 22.84 -30.10
N LYS A 299 2.68 22.16 -29.03
CA LYS A 299 3.85 21.27 -28.96
C LYS A 299 3.49 19.96 -28.26
N THR A 300 4.30 18.91 -28.44
CA THR A 300 4.19 17.70 -27.62
C THR A 300 4.81 17.94 -26.23
N TYR A 301 4.41 17.14 -25.24
CA TYR A 301 4.88 17.28 -23.85
C TYR A 301 6.40 17.14 -23.68
N ASP A 302 7.06 16.47 -24.63
CA ASP A 302 8.49 16.18 -24.64
C ASP A 302 9.25 16.96 -25.73
N ASP A 303 8.63 17.99 -26.30
CA ASP A 303 9.31 18.90 -27.21
C ASP A 303 10.44 19.65 -26.47
N PRO A 304 11.70 19.59 -26.93
CA PRO A 304 12.82 20.22 -26.23
C PRO A 304 12.78 21.76 -26.23
N THR A 305 11.89 22.36 -27.04
CA THR A 305 11.65 23.81 -27.09
C THR A 305 10.46 24.25 -26.25
N LEU A 306 9.76 23.32 -25.58
CA LEU A 306 8.65 23.63 -24.69
C LEU A 306 9.18 24.44 -23.49
N ASN A 307 8.69 25.69 -23.37
CA ASN A 307 9.17 26.62 -22.35
C ASN A 307 8.10 26.95 -21.31
N ASP A 308 6.94 27.46 -21.73
CA ASP A 308 5.91 27.93 -20.80
C ASP A 308 4.52 27.37 -21.14
N PRO A 309 4.22 26.13 -20.73
CA PRO A 309 2.92 25.53 -20.97
C PRO A 309 1.76 26.31 -20.32
N LEU A 310 0.69 26.50 -21.08
CA LEU A 310 -0.54 27.12 -20.62
C LEU A 310 -1.27 26.22 -19.60
N LEU A 311 -1.61 26.78 -18.44
CA LEU A 311 -2.43 26.09 -17.43
C LEU A 311 -3.89 26.52 -17.41
N GLU A 312 -4.19 27.76 -17.76
CA GLU A 312 -5.54 28.33 -17.65
C GLU A 312 -5.97 28.94 -18.99
N GLY A 313 -7.27 28.89 -19.27
CA GLY A 313 -7.87 29.46 -20.49
C GLY A 313 -8.27 28.44 -21.56
N GLU A 314 -8.55 28.96 -22.76
CA GLU A 314 -8.99 28.21 -23.93
C GLU A 314 -8.13 28.60 -25.14
N VAL A 315 -7.69 27.60 -25.90
CA VAL A 315 -6.85 27.77 -27.07
C VAL A 315 -7.42 27.00 -28.25
N GLU A 316 -6.97 27.35 -29.44
CA GLU A 316 -7.22 26.56 -30.63
C GLU A 316 -6.04 25.62 -30.90
N ALA A 317 -6.33 24.32 -31.00
CA ALA A 317 -5.37 23.31 -31.41
C ALA A 317 -5.98 22.46 -32.52
N GLN A 318 -5.31 22.38 -33.68
CA GLN A 318 -5.80 21.64 -34.85
C GLN A 318 -7.22 22.05 -35.30
N GLY A 319 -7.51 23.36 -35.32
CA GLY A 319 -8.81 23.88 -35.76
C GLY A 319 -9.96 23.65 -34.76
N LYS A 320 -9.65 23.26 -33.52
CA LYS A 320 -10.65 22.96 -32.48
C LYS A 320 -10.29 23.64 -31.16
N LYS A 321 -11.32 24.10 -30.46
CA LYS A 321 -11.19 24.60 -29.09
C LYS A 321 -10.74 23.48 -28.14
N ALA A 322 -9.75 23.79 -27.31
CA ALA A 322 -9.24 22.92 -26.27
C ALA A 322 -8.86 23.74 -25.04
N LYS A 323 -8.89 23.10 -23.87
CA LYS A 323 -8.48 23.69 -22.60
C LYS A 323 -7.44 22.80 -21.91
N PRO A 324 -6.47 23.36 -21.18
CA PRO A 324 -5.59 22.54 -20.34
C PRO A 324 -6.39 21.70 -19.33
N ALA A 325 -5.90 20.51 -18.99
CA ALA A 325 -6.55 19.61 -18.04
C ALA A 325 -6.81 20.27 -16.67
N PHE A 326 -5.97 21.22 -16.27
CA PHE A 326 -6.10 21.99 -15.03
C PHE A 326 -7.43 22.76 -14.93
N GLU A 327 -7.94 23.32 -16.04
CA GLU A 327 -9.24 24.00 -16.09
C GLU A 327 -10.38 23.09 -15.63
N PHE A 328 -10.32 21.80 -15.95
CA PHE A 328 -11.34 20.82 -15.54
C PHE A 328 -11.25 20.49 -14.05
N VAL A 329 -10.04 20.47 -13.48
CA VAL A 329 -9.84 20.29 -12.04
C VAL A 329 -10.41 21.50 -11.28
N LYS A 330 -10.10 22.72 -11.74
CA LYS A 330 -10.64 23.96 -11.17
C LYS A 330 -12.16 24.03 -11.25
N ALA A 331 -12.72 23.76 -12.42
CA ALA A 331 -14.17 23.75 -12.63
C ALA A 331 -14.86 22.70 -11.74
N ARG A 332 -14.27 21.51 -11.61
CA ARG A 332 -14.80 20.48 -10.71
C ARG A 332 -14.72 20.90 -9.25
N ALA A 333 -13.64 21.54 -8.82
CA ALA A 333 -13.50 22.07 -7.47
C ALA A 333 -14.51 23.19 -7.17
N ALA A 334 -14.81 24.05 -8.15
CA ALA A 334 -15.80 25.12 -8.02
C ALA A 334 -17.22 24.62 -7.70
N GLU A 335 -17.54 23.36 -8.00
CA GLU A 335 -18.80 22.73 -7.59
C GLU A 335 -18.91 22.52 -6.07
N TYR A 336 -17.82 22.67 -5.30
CA TYR A 336 -17.73 22.44 -3.85
C TYR A 336 -17.34 23.72 -3.09
N PRO A 337 -18.18 24.78 -3.09
CA PRO A 337 -17.98 25.93 -2.21
C PRO A 337 -18.05 25.50 -0.74
N ALA A 338 -17.41 26.27 0.14
CA ALA A 338 -17.24 25.88 1.54
C ALA A 338 -18.58 25.65 2.26
N GLU A 339 -19.62 26.41 1.91
CA GLU A 339 -20.99 26.26 2.44
C GLU A 339 -21.57 24.88 2.09
N ARG A 340 -21.42 24.45 0.83
CA ARG A 340 -21.86 23.11 0.41
C ARG A 340 -21.07 22.02 1.13
N VAL A 341 -19.77 22.23 1.33
CA VAL A 341 -18.91 21.28 2.04
C VAL A 341 -19.33 21.17 3.51
N GLU A 342 -19.73 22.25 4.15
CA GLU A 342 -20.25 22.25 5.51
C GLU A 342 -21.50 21.38 5.64
N GLU A 343 -22.48 21.51 4.73
CA GLU A 343 -23.69 20.68 4.71
C GLU A 343 -23.38 19.17 4.61
N ILE A 344 -22.37 18.83 3.81
CA ILE A 344 -21.97 17.44 3.55
C ILE A 344 -21.14 16.88 4.71
N THR A 345 -20.14 17.63 5.18
CA THR A 345 -19.07 17.13 6.07
C THR A 345 -19.26 17.44 7.54
N SER A 346 -20.16 18.39 7.87
CA SER A 346 -20.28 19.06 9.18
C SER A 346 -19.07 19.91 9.63
N ILE A 347 -18.06 20.10 8.76
CA ILE A 347 -16.96 21.03 9.03
C ILE A 347 -17.41 22.44 8.67
N PRO A 348 -17.38 23.42 9.60
CA PRO A 348 -17.83 24.77 9.31
C PRO A 348 -17.11 25.40 8.12
N ALA A 349 -17.83 26.10 7.23
CA ALA A 349 -17.29 26.71 6.02
C ALA A 349 -16.14 27.69 6.34
N LYS A 350 -16.29 28.45 7.43
CA LYS A 350 -15.23 29.35 7.94
C LYS A 350 -13.96 28.59 8.33
N THR A 351 -14.10 27.41 8.95
CA THR A 351 -12.99 26.55 9.33
C THR A 351 -12.29 25.99 8.10
N LEU A 352 -13.05 25.49 7.11
CA LEU A 352 -12.49 24.99 5.85
C LEU A 352 -11.68 26.07 5.12
N ARG A 353 -12.23 27.28 4.97
CA ARG A 353 -11.53 28.40 4.33
C ARG A 353 -10.25 28.79 5.07
N ARG A 354 -10.32 28.87 6.40
CA ARG A 354 -9.16 29.18 7.23
C ARG A 354 -8.06 28.12 7.03
N ILE A 355 -8.39 26.84 7.19
CA ILE A 355 -7.43 25.75 7.05
C ILE A 355 -6.85 25.71 5.63
N GLY A 356 -7.67 25.85 4.59
CA GLY A 356 -7.20 25.91 3.21
C GLY A 356 -6.21 27.04 2.95
N ARG A 357 -6.48 28.25 3.47
CA ARG A 357 -5.57 29.41 3.32
C ARG A 357 -4.30 29.26 4.14
N GLU A 358 -4.39 28.82 5.39
CA GLU A 358 -3.21 28.58 6.23
C GLU A 358 -2.33 27.47 5.66
N PHE A 359 -2.92 26.38 5.17
CA PHE A 359 -2.21 25.26 4.56
C PHE A 359 -1.53 25.69 3.25
N GLY A 360 -2.25 26.42 2.38
CA GLY A 360 -1.66 26.99 1.16
C GLY A 360 -0.49 27.94 1.44
N ALA A 361 -0.62 28.83 2.43
CA ALA A 361 0.46 29.73 2.84
C ALA A 361 1.66 28.97 3.43
N ALA A 362 1.40 27.94 4.24
CA ALA A 362 2.43 27.07 4.81
C ALA A 362 3.16 26.26 3.74
N ALA A 363 2.62 26.10 2.53
CA ALA A 363 3.27 25.37 1.44
C ALA A 363 4.55 26.06 0.94
N GLN A 364 4.70 27.37 1.17
CA GLN A 364 5.91 28.13 0.80
C GLN A 364 6.32 27.90 -0.66
N ILE A 365 5.37 27.99 -1.59
CA ILE A 365 5.61 27.77 -3.02
C ILE A 365 6.74 28.69 -3.50
N GLY A 366 7.72 28.10 -4.19
CA GLY A 366 8.96 28.77 -4.61
C GLY A 366 10.13 28.69 -3.62
N ALA A 367 9.90 28.27 -2.37
CA ALA A 367 10.98 28.08 -1.40
C ALA A 367 11.84 26.85 -1.72
N THR A 368 13.11 26.93 -1.30
CA THR A 368 14.10 25.86 -1.39
C THR A 368 14.72 25.58 -0.01
N MET A 369 15.29 24.39 0.15
CA MET A 369 16.06 23.99 1.31
C MET A 369 17.33 23.27 0.85
N ARG A 370 18.45 23.54 1.51
CA ARG A 370 19.72 22.87 1.23
C ARG A 370 19.80 21.55 2.01
N ILE A 371 19.79 20.43 1.31
CA ILE A 371 19.97 19.08 1.86
C ILE A 371 21.26 18.48 1.29
N ASP A 372 22.18 18.06 2.16
CA ASP A 372 23.47 17.46 1.77
C ASP A 372 24.24 18.23 0.69
N GLY A 373 24.13 19.57 0.72
CA GLY A 373 24.80 20.48 -0.21
C GLY A 373 24.04 20.77 -1.51
N VAL A 374 22.85 20.22 -1.71
CA VAL A 374 21.99 20.42 -2.88
C VAL A 374 20.76 21.24 -2.48
N ASP A 375 20.46 22.30 -3.21
CA ASP A 375 19.25 23.08 -3.02
C ASP A 375 18.08 22.38 -3.73
N VAL A 376 17.07 22.00 -2.95
CA VAL A 376 15.90 21.26 -3.43
C VAL A 376 14.62 22.02 -3.10
N PRO A 377 13.51 21.82 -3.85
CA PRO A 377 12.23 22.42 -3.50
C PRO A 377 11.80 22.07 -2.07
N TYR A 378 11.25 23.06 -1.37
CA TYR A 378 10.75 22.91 -0.01
C TYR A 378 9.25 23.20 0.03
N ARG A 379 8.45 22.22 0.45
CA ARG A 379 6.99 22.35 0.61
C ARG A 379 6.59 21.75 1.96
N PRO A 380 6.62 22.53 3.07
CA PRO A 380 6.47 21.98 4.42
C PRO A 380 5.02 21.72 4.83
N VAL A 381 4.25 21.11 3.93
CA VAL A 381 2.85 20.78 4.11
C VAL A 381 2.60 19.35 3.69
N CYS A 382 1.74 18.66 4.43
CA CYS A 382 1.36 17.30 4.09
C CYS A 382 -0.12 17.08 4.45
N LEU A 383 -0.93 16.71 3.46
CA LEU A 383 -2.23 16.09 3.70
C LEU A 383 -2.05 14.58 3.58
N ASP A 384 -2.12 13.89 4.70
CA ASP A 384 -1.87 12.47 4.81
C ASP A 384 -3.20 11.72 5.03
N TRP A 385 -3.32 10.53 4.47
CA TRP A 385 -4.55 9.74 4.52
C TRP A 385 -4.24 8.25 4.41
N ASP A 386 -5.07 7.43 5.06
CA ASP A 386 -4.92 5.97 5.01
C ASP A 386 -6.31 5.30 5.13
N ARG A 387 -6.47 4.37 6.07
CA ARG A 387 -7.60 3.42 6.09
C ARG A 387 -8.97 4.05 6.28
N GLY A 388 -9.09 5.16 7.00
CA GLY A 388 -10.36 5.85 7.20
C GLY A 388 -11.03 6.21 5.87
N PRO A 389 -10.45 7.14 5.09
CA PRO A 389 -11.03 7.56 3.82
C PRO A 389 -11.20 6.45 2.76
N GLN A 390 -10.32 5.43 2.75
CA GLN A 390 -10.44 4.30 1.79
C GLN A 390 -11.34 3.15 2.26
N GLY A 391 -11.88 3.19 3.49
CA GLY A 391 -12.74 2.16 4.08
C GLY A 391 -14.12 2.01 3.43
N HIS A 392 -14.37 2.64 2.29
CA HIS A 392 -15.70 2.84 1.69
C HIS A 392 -15.83 2.23 0.29
N LYS A 393 -17.07 2.02 -0.18
CA LYS A 393 -17.37 1.52 -1.54
C LYS A 393 -16.83 2.45 -2.65
N HIS A 394 -16.82 3.75 -2.38
CA HIS A 394 -16.39 4.81 -3.31
C HIS A 394 -15.03 5.41 -2.94
N ALA A 395 -14.21 4.65 -2.22
CA ALA A 395 -12.90 5.05 -1.69
C ALA A 395 -12.03 5.83 -2.68
N TRP A 396 -12.03 5.46 -3.97
CA TRP A 396 -11.22 6.14 -4.98
C TRP A 396 -11.51 7.63 -5.04
N HIS A 397 -12.79 8.01 -5.05
CA HIS A 397 -13.20 9.42 -5.10
C HIS A 397 -12.80 10.18 -3.84
N HIS A 398 -12.84 9.52 -2.68
CA HIS A 398 -12.45 10.12 -1.40
C HIS A 398 -10.96 10.46 -1.44
N THR A 399 -10.16 9.43 -1.68
CA THR A 399 -8.70 9.52 -1.53
C THR A 399 -8.03 10.23 -2.69
N TRP A 400 -8.63 10.22 -3.90
CA TRP A 400 -8.13 11.00 -5.02
C TRP A 400 -8.26 12.50 -4.77
N ALA A 401 -9.40 12.95 -4.23
CA ALA A 401 -9.60 14.36 -3.87
C ALA A 401 -8.60 14.82 -2.80
N LEU A 402 -8.34 13.98 -1.78
CA LEU A 402 -7.34 14.27 -0.75
C LEU A 402 -5.92 14.33 -1.32
N ALA A 403 -5.52 13.34 -2.14
CA ALA A 403 -4.19 13.31 -2.74
C ALA A 403 -3.93 14.52 -3.66
N MET A 404 -4.94 14.96 -4.40
CA MET A 404 -4.85 16.12 -5.29
C MET A 404 -4.49 17.41 -4.56
N VAL A 405 -4.83 17.56 -3.27
CA VAL A 405 -4.44 18.74 -2.47
C VAL A 405 -2.92 18.87 -2.37
N ASN A 406 -2.20 17.76 -2.19
CA ASN A 406 -0.73 17.78 -2.20
C ASN A 406 -0.19 18.08 -3.61
N VAL A 407 -0.79 17.47 -4.65
CA VAL A 407 -0.36 17.64 -6.04
C VAL A 407 -0.46 19.10 -6.49
N VAL A 408 -1.56 19.80 -6.21
CA VAL A 408 -1.71 21.21 -6.65
C VAL A 408 -0.77 22.16 -5.94
N LEU A 409 -0.21 21.77 -4.79
CA LEU A 409 0.78 22.55 -4.04
C LEU A 409 2.23 22.15 -4.37
N GLY A 410 2.44 21.19 -5.28
CA GLY A 410 3.77 20.61 -5.53
C GLY A 410 4.36 19.87 -4.33
N ALA A 411 3.53 19.52 -3.35
CA ALA A 411 3.93 18.94 -2.08
C ALA A 411 4.00 17.41 -2.14
N VAL A 412 4.72 16.88 -3.14
CA VAL A 412 4.88 15.43 -3.39
C VAL A 412 6.35 15.12 -3.66
N ASN A 413 6.95 14.22 -2.88
CA ASN A 413 8.36 13.81 -2.97
C ASN A 413 9.38 14.98 -2.90
N VAL A 414 9.03 16.07 -2.22
CA VAL A 414 9.91 17.22 -1.98
C VAL A 414 10.07 17.48 -0.48
N VAL A 415 11.11 18.19 -0.06
CA VAL A 415 11.43 18.31 1.37
C VAL A 415 10.26 18.94 2.13
N GLY A 416 9.91 18.36 3.28
CA GLY A 416 8.81 18.79 4.14
C GLY A 416 7.42 18.31 3.73
N SER A 417 7.30 17.59 2.61
CA SER A 417 6.02 17.14 2.07
C SER A 417 5.72 15.67 2.35
N ILE A 418 4.74 15.09 1.65
CA ILE A 418 4.53 13.63 1.63
C ILE A 418 5.59 12.96 0.72
N HIS A 419 6.22 11.87 1.17
CA HIS A 419 7.32 11.16 0.49
C HIS A 419 6.97 9.69 0.25
N SER A 420 7.30 9.18 -0.94
CA SER A 420 7.27 7.75 -1.24
C SER A 420 8.31 6.97 -0.42
N THR A 421 7.92 5.87 0.21
CA THR A 421 8.78 5.08 1.12
C THR A 421 9.52 3.92 0.46
N ASP A 422 9.48 3.81 -0.86
CA ASP A 422 10.05 2.67 -1.56
C ASP A 422 11.58 2.70 -1.61
N SER A 423 12.19 1.51 -1.50
CA SER A 423 13.61 1.35 -1.75
C SER A 423 13.89 1.60 -3.25
N ALA A 424 14.49 2.73 -3.60
CA ALA A 424 15.06 2.91 -4.92
C ALA A 424 16.35 2.09 -5.04
N SER A 425 16.46 1.23 -6.05
CA SER A 425 17.69 0.48 -6.35
C SER A 425 17.89 0.39 -7.86
N ASN A 426 19.15 0.50 -8.28
CA ASN A 426 19.60 0.29 -9.65
C ASN A 426 20.17 -1.10 -9.89
N PHE A 427 20.37 -1.93 -8.86
CA PHE A 427 21.03 -3.23 -8.99
C PHE A 427 20.64 -4.23 -7.87
N PRO A 428 20.51 -5.54 -8.16
CA PRO A 428 20.39 -6.15 -9.50
C PRO A 428 19.00 -5.94 -10.13
N ILE A 429 18.06 -5.33 -9.39
CA ILE A 429 16.69 -5.09 -9.85
C ILE A 429 16.45 -3.58 -9.91
N LYS A 430 16.17 -3.05 -11.11
CA LYS A 430 15.77 -1.66 -11.31
C LYS A 430 14.42 -1.40 -10.61
N LYS A 431 14.38 -0.41 -9.72
CA LYS A 431 13.17 -0.06 -8.94
C LYS A 431 12.66 1.36 -9.21
N TRP A 432 13.30 2.10 -10.10
CA TRP A 432 12.87 3.45 -10.45
C TRP A 432 11.65 3.42 -11.36
N VAL A 433 10.78 4.42 -11.17
CA VAL A 433 9.64 4.67 -12.03
C VAL A 433 10.14 5.28 -13.33
N GLU A 434 9.49 4.94 -14.44
CA GLU A 434 9.85 5.44 -15.77
C GLU A 434 8.67 6.23 -16.36
N ALA A 435 8.97 7.18 -17.23
CA ALA A 435 7.93 7.87 -17.99
C ALA A 435 7.33 6.94 -19.05
N GLY A 436 6.02 6.95 -19.17
CA GLY A 436 5.29 6.28 -20.24
C GLY A 436 5.25 7.05 -21.54
N GLN A 437 4.55 6.48 -22.52
CA GLN A 437 4.37 7.07 -23.85
C GLN A 437 3.79 8.50 -23.78
N ASP A 438 2.92 8.75 -22.82
CA ASP A 438 2.25 10.04 -22.61
C ASP A 438 2.93 10.90 -21.53
N GLY A 439 4.16 10.59 -21.09
CA GLY A 439 4.86 11.32 -20.04
C GLY A 439 4.32 11.06 -18.63
N ILE A 440 3.36 10.13 -18.49
CA ILE A 440 2.75 9.73 -17.22
C ILE A 440 3.56 8.58 -16.62
N LEU A 441 3.62 8.50 -15.29
CA LEU A 441 4.31 7.44 -14.55
C LEU A 441 3.89 6.03 -15.03
N MET A 442 4.88 5.23 -15.41
CA MET A 442 4.73 3.82 -15.77
C MET A 442 5.52 2.92 -14.83
N SER A 443 4.97 1.72 -14.63
CA SER A 443 5.57 0.66 -13.80
C SER A 443 6.81 0.07 -14.48
N GLY A 444 7.95 0.77 -14.43
CA GLY A 444 9.26 0.29 -14.86
C GLY A 444 10.10 -0.38 -13.76
N GLY A 445 9.57 -0.54 -12.54
CA GLY A 445 10.34 -0.98 -11.37
C GLY A 445 9.63 -1.96 -10.43
N SER A 446 10.42 -2.77 -9.72
CA SER A 446 9.94 -3.77 -8.74
C SER A 446 9.40 -3.21 -7.42
N THR A 447 9.06 -1.91 -7.34
CA THR A 447 8.14 -1.38 -6.29
C THR A 447 6.83 -2.15 -6.25
N HIS A 448 6.53 -2.87 -7.34
CA HIS A 448 5.55 -3.93 -7.43
C HIS A 448 5.99 -5.22 -6.72
N ARG A 449 5.56 -5.40 -5.48
CA ARG A 449 5.51 -6.72 -4.83
C ARG A 449 4.60 -7.68 -5.62
N GLY A 450 5.08 -8.27 -6.72
CA GLY A 450 4.48 -9.39 -7.44
C GLY A 450 3.05 -9.23 -7.97
N GLY A 451 2.49 -8.01 -7.93
CA GLY A 451 1.07 -7.75 -8.18
C GLY A 451 0.75 -6.98 -9.47
N GLY A 452 1.73 -6.28 -10.06
CA GLY A 452 1.56 -5.39 -11.20
C GLY A 452 0.68 -4.17 -10.90
N HIS A 453 1.20 -2.96 -11.04
CA HIS A 453 0.37 -1.81 -11.41
C HIS A 453 0.60 -1.65 -12.90
N PHE A 454 -0.15 -2.46 -13.61
CA PHE A 454 -0.27 -2.38 -15.05
C PHE A 454 -0.67 -0.95 -15.41
N THR A 455 0.11 -0.38 -16.33
CA THR A 455 -0.01 0.92 -16.97
C THR A 455 -1.29 1.69 -16.58
N ALA A 456 -1.12 2.69 -15.70
CA ALA A 456 -2.20 3.61 -15.36
C ALA A 456 -2.82 4.25 -16.61
N PHE A 457 -1.96 4.52 -17.61
CA PHE A 457 -2.37 5.07 -18.88
C PHE A 457 -1.35 4.79 -20.02
N PRO A 458 -1.79 4.40 -21.23
CA PRO A 458 -3.14 3.92 -21.51
C PRO A 458 -3.42 2.63 -20.73
N GLY A 459 -4.64 2.50 -20.20
CA GLY A 459 -5.08 1.25 -19.61
C GLY A 459 -5.06 0.14 -20.67
N ARG A 460 -4.89 -1.11 -20.24
CA ARG A 460 -4.93 -2.25 -21.17
C ARG A 460 -6.30 -2.39 -21.85
N THR A 461 -6.38 -3.06 -22.99
CA THR A 461 -7.68 -3.39 -23.59
C THR A 461 -8.43 -4.37 -22.68
N PRO A 462 -9.68 -4.07 -22.26
CA PRO A 462 -10.50 -5.05 -21.55
C PRO A 462 -10.73 -6.28 -22.41
N THR A 463 -10.58 -7.46 -21.81
CA THR A 463 -10.82 -8.75 -22.47
C THR A 463 -11.94 -9.50 -21.77
N ARG A 464 -12.39 -10.62 -22.37
CA ARG A 464 -13.35 -11.51 -21.72
C ARG A 464 -12.80 -11.97 -20.36
N PRO A 465 -13.62 -12.02 -19.30
CA PRO A 465 -13.19 -12.55 -18.01
C PRO A 465 -12.74 -14.01 -18.12
N GLU A 466 -11.54 -14.27 -17.60
CA GLU A 466 -11.01 -15.63 -17.43
C GLU A 466 -10.77 -15.94 -15.95
N ARG A 467 -10.71 -14.90 -15.11
CA ARG A 467 -10.45 -14.99 -13.68
C ARG A 467 -11.68 -14.73 -12.83
N TRP A 468 -11.74 -15.42 -11.69
CA TRP A 468 -12.75 -15.22 -10.64
C TRP A 468 -12.79 -13.80 -10.04
N ASP A 469 -11.72 -13.01 -10.18
CA ASP A 469 -11.68 -11.63 -9.73
C ASP A 469 -12.09 -10.63 -10.81
N LEU A 470 -12.53 -11.10 -12.00
CA LEU A 470 -12.94 -10.30 -13.17
C LEU A 470 -11.90 -9.26 -13.57
N PHE A 471 -10.64 -9.46 -13.22
CA PHE A 471 -9.63 -8.42 -13.38
C PHE A 471 -9.61 -7.93 -14.81
N GLU A 472 -9.79 -8.81 -15.82
CA GLU A 472 -9.83 -8.49 -17.25
C GLU A 472 -10.72 -7.29 -17.62
N LEU A 473 -11.82 -7.06 -16.89
CA LEU A 473 -12.76 -5.96 -17.12
C LEU A 473 -12.26 -4.59 -16.64
N PHE A 474 -11.23 -4.56 -15.79
CA PHE A 474 -10.76 -3.35 -15.13
C PHE A 474 -9.36 -2.96 -15.62
N PRO A 475 -9.27 -2.20 -16.72
CA PRO A 475 -8.02 -1.97 -17.44
C PRO A 475 -6.99 -1.11 -16.69
N VAL A 476 -7.43 -0.42 -15.64
CA VAL A 476 -6.62 0.49 -14.81
C VAL A 476 -6.62 0.08 -13.33
N ALA A 477 -7.28 -1.02 -12.97
CA ALA A 477 -7.33 -1.45 -11.58
C ALA A 477 -6.04 -2.18 -11.19
N ALA A 478 -5.53 -1.85 -10.01
CA ALA A 478 -4.46 -2.61 -9.38
C ALA A 478 -4.97 -3.94 -8.78
N HIS A 479 -6.21 -3.97 -8.27
CA HIS A 479 -6.77 -5.06 -7.48
C HIS A 479 -8.28 -5.21 -7.72
N THR A 480 -8.78 -6.43 -7.93
CA THR A 480 -10.23 -6.70 -8.14
C THR A 480 -10.75 -7.92 -7.35
N ARG A 481 -9.90 -8.47 -6.47
CA ARG A 481 -10.12 -9.75 -5.78
C ARG A 481 -11.32 -9.77 -4.81
N THR A 482 -11.89 -8.62 -4.49
CA THR A 482 -13.15 -8.53 -3.73
C THR A 482 -14.36 -9.08 -4.48
N LEU A 483 -14.26 -9.25 -5.81
CA LEU A 483 -15.38 -9.71 -6.63
C LEU A 483 -15.58 -11.23 -6.61
N VAL A 484 -14.62 -12.01 -6.08
CA VAL A 484 -14.66 -13.47 -6.10
C VAL A 484 -15.94 -14.07 -5.49
N PRO A 485 -16.45 -13.62 -4.31
CA PRO A 485 -17.74 -14.09 -3.79
C PRO A 485 -18.93 -13.79 -4.68
N GLU A 486 -18.90 -12.66 -5.38
CA GLU A 486 -19.98 -12.23 -6.25
C GLU A 486 -20.00 -13.06 -7.54
N VAL A 487 -18.83 -13.29 -8.13
CA VAL A 487 -18.68 -14.19 -9.29
C VAL A 487 -19.10 -15.62 -8.93
N TYR A 488 -18.84 -16.05 -7.69
CA TYR A 488 -19.29 -17.35 -7.20
C TYR A 488 -20.81 -17.57 -7.26
N LYS A 489 -21.62 -16.52 -7.08
CA LYS A 489 -23.08 -16.67 -7.11
C LYS A 489 -23.59 -17.16 -8.46
N ASP A 490 -22.93 -16.75 -9.54
CA ASP A 490 -23.26 -17.13 -10.92
C ASP A 490 -22.03 -17.00 -11.83
N PRO A 491 -21.12 -18.00 -11.85
CA PRO A 491 -19.93 -17.94 -12.69
C PRO A 491 -20.24 -17.97 -14.18
N GLY A 492 -21.35 -18.61 -14.57
CA GLY A 492 -21.81 -18.71 -15.96
C GLY A 492 -22.13 -17.35 -16.57
N LYS A 493 -22.77 -16.45 -15.80
CA LYS A 493 -22.99 -15.04 -16.18
C LYS A 493 -21.71 -14.32 -16.59
N TRP A 494 -20.57 -14.67 -15.99
CA TRP A 494 -19.28 -14.03 -16.25
C TRP A 494 -18.43 -14.81 -17.26
N GLY A 495 -18.96 -15.89 -17.83
CA GLY A 495 -18.24 -16.74 -18.77
C GLY A 495 -17.14 -17.58 -18.12
N ILE A 496 -17.19 -17.77 -16.79
CA ILE A 496 -16.27 -18.60 -16.01
C ILE A 496 -16.77 -20.05 -16.02
N ASP A 497 -15.96 -20.93 -16.58
CA ASP A 497 -16.29 -22.33 -16.91
C ASP A 497 -15.73 -23.37 -15.93
N HIS A 498 -14.77 -22.98 -15.09
CA HIS A 498 -14.07 -23.85 -14.16
C HIS A 498 -14.46 -23.53 -12.72
N LYS A 499 -14.27 -24.50 -11.83
CA LYS A 499 -14.53 -24.36 -10.39
C LYS A 499 -13.24 -24.48 -9.59
N ILE A 500 -13.13 -23.68 -8.52
CA ILE A 500 -12.06 -23.84 -7.54
C ILE A 500 -12.29 -25.12 -6.75
N GLU A 501 -11.32 -26.02 -6.72
CA GLU A 501 -11.38 -27.30 -6.00
C GLU A 501 -10.53 -27.32 -4.72
N MET A 502 -9.50 -26.46 -4.64
CA MET A 502 -8.58 -26.40 -3.51
C MET A 502 -8.22 -24.97 -3.19
N VAL A 503 -8.24 -24.63 -1.90
CA VAL A 503 -7.80 -23.32 -1.40
C VAL A 503 -6.69 -23.53 -0.40
N ILE A 504 -5.47 -23.06 -0.67
CA ILE A 504 -4.42 -23.02 0.35
C ILE A 504 -4.52 -21.70 1.09
N HIS A 505 -4.72 -21.74 2.41
CA HIS A 505 -4.68 -20.56 3.26
C HIS A 505 -3.33 -20.50 4.00
N SER A 506 -2.70 -19.34 3.91
CA SER A 506 -1.45 -18.98 4.59
C SER A 506 -1.74 -17.73 5.43
N PRO A 507 -1.19 -17.57 6.65
CA PRO A 507 -1.82 -16.88 7.77
C PRO A 507 -2.74 -15.71 7.37
N GLY A 508 -4.03 -15.83 7.64
CA GLY A 508 -5.07 -14.86 7.28
C GLY A 508 -6.45 -15.33 7.74
N ASN A 509 -7.37 -14.41 8.04
CA ASN A 509 -8.74 -14.72 8.45
C ASN A 509 -9.75 -14.00 7.57
N GLN A 510 -10.20 -14.63 6.49
CA GLN A 510 -10.96 -13.92 5.45
C GLN A 510 -12.47 -13.90 5.73
N VAL A 511 -12.94 -14.69 6.70
CA VAL A 511 -14.31 -14.56 7.23
C VAL A 511 -14.40 -13.32 8.12
N MET A 512 -13.40 -13.07 8.98
CA MET A 512 -13.44 -11.93 9.92
C MET A 512 -12.83 -10.64 9.37
N ALA A 513 -11.80 -10.73 8.53
CA ALA A 513 -11.01 -9.60 8.05
C ALA A 513 -10.99 -9.50 6.51
N GLY A 514 -11.89 -10.21 5.83
CA GLY A 514 -11.97 -10.26 4.37
C GLY A 514 -12.99 -9.30 3.77
N TRP A 515 -13.78 -9.79 2.82
CA TRP A 515 -14.50 -9.02 1.80
C TRP A 515 -15.77 -8.26 2.25
N GLY A 516 -15.89 -7.93 3.55
CA GLY A 516 -17.01 -7.16 4.12
C GLY A 516 -18.31 -7.96 4.29
N ASP A 517 -18.68 -8.81 3.32
CA ASP A 517 -19.83 -9.72 3.43
C ASP A 517 -19.38 -11.11 3.93
N VAL A 518 -19.51 -11.29 5.25
CA VAL A 518 -19.18 -12.54 5.94
C VAL A 518 -19.97 -13.72 5.34
N GLN A 519 -21.25 -13.53 5.03
CA GLN A 519 -22.10 -14.62 4.57
C GLN A 519 -21.76 -15.02 3.13
N ALA A 520 -21.44 -14.07 2.26
CA ALA A 520 -20.94 -14.35 0.93
C ALA A 520 -19.62 -15.12 0.97
N VAL A 521 -18.69 -14.77 1.89
CA VAL A 521 -17.44 -15.53 2.09
C VAL A 521 -17.73 -16.95 2.61
N VAL A 522 -18.68 -17.10 3.54
CA VAL A 522 -19.07 -18.41 4.09
C VAL A 522 -19.72 -19.29 3.02
N ASN A 523 -20.62 -18.73 2.21
CA ASN A 523 -21.25 -19.42 1.08
C ASN A 523 -20.18 -19.78 0.02
N TRP A 524 -19.27 -18.84 -0.23
CA TRP A 524 -17.89 -19.00 -0.72
C TRP A 524 -17.31 -20.37 -0.41
N TYR A 525 -17.00 -20.55 0.87
CA TYR A 525 -16.31 -21.73 1.36
C TYR A 525 -17.17 -22.99 1.40
N LYS A 526 -18.49 -22.84 1.56
CA LYS A 526 -19.43 -23.97 1.52
C LYS A 526 -19.52 -24.57 0.12
N SER A 527 -19.46 -23.75 -0.92
CA SER A 527 -19.72 -24.16 -2.30
C SER A 527 -18.72 -25.09 -2.95
N MET A 528 -17.50 -25.12 -2.42
CA MET A 528 -16.50 -26.12 -2.78
C MET A 528 -16.92 -27.53 -2.26
N ARG A 529 -18.22 -27.84 -2.25
CA ARG A 529 -18.89 -29.08 -1.82
C ARG A 529 -19.29 -30.01 -2.96
N SER A 530 -19.45 -29.54 -4.20
CA SER A 530 -20.04 -30.40 -5.22
C SER A 530 -18.96 -31.22 -5.94
N MET A 531 -18.60 -32.40 -5.43
CA MET A 531 -18.24 -33.61 -6.21
C MET A 531 -17.65 -34.73 -5.31
N ARG A 532 -18.49 -35.69 -4.88
CA ARG A 532 -18.14 -37.07 -4.42
C ARG A 532 -17.08 -37.16 -3.30
N PRO A 533 -16.75 -38.35 -2.73
CA PRO A 533 -16.00 -38.48 -1.46
C PRO A 533 -14.52 -38.02 -1.45
N THR A 534 -14.10 -37.08 -2.30
CA THR A 534 -12.69 -36.72 -2.45
C THR A 534 -12.46 -35.20 -2.49
N SER A 535 -12.05 -34.69 -1.32
CA SER A 535 -10.97 -33.70 -1.14
C SER A 535 -11.19 -32.30 -1.72
N SER A 536 -11.86 -31.44 -0.93
CA SER A 536 -11.64 -29.99 -0.95
C SER A 536 -10.76 -29.65 0.24
N MET A 537 -9.53 -29.17 0.08
CA MET A 537 -8.57 -29.11 1.19
C MET A 537 -8.17 -27.67 1.51
N THR A 538 -8.11 -27.31 2.80
CA THR A 538 -7.68 -25.97 3.25
C THR A 538 -6.54 -26.06 4.26
N LEU A 539 -5.36 -25.58 3.90
CA LEU A 539 -4.28 -25.39 4.87
C LEU A 539 -4.65 -24.21 5.79
N LEU A 540 -4.54 -24.34 7.12
CA LEU A 540 -4.90 -23.27 8.06
C LEU A 540 -3.78 -23.08 9.10
N PHE A 541 -3.32 -21.83 9.25
CA PHE A 541 -2.55 -21.34 10.41
C PHE A 541 -3.51 -20.54 11.30
N PRO A 542 -3.35 -20.54 12.64
CA PRO A 542 -4.44 -20.32 13.58
C PRO A 542 -5.09 -18.94 13.45
N CYS A 543 -6.35 -18.95 13.02
CA CYS A 543 -7.36 -17.92 13.21
C CYS A 543 -8.73 -18.58 13.07
N ALA A 544 -9.82 -17.89 13.43
CA ALA A 544 -11.20 -18.38 13.60
C ALA A 544 -11.91 -19.05 12.38
N LEU A 545 -11.17 -19.57 11.40
CA LEU A 545 -11.63 -20.26 10.20
C LEU A 545 -11.83 -21.79 10.38
N THR A 546 -12.06 -22.26 11.61
CA THR A 546 -11.92 -23.66 12.05
C THR A 546 -13.03 -24.63 11.64
N TRP A 547 -13.86 -24.31 10.63
CA TRP A 547 -15.08 -25.07 10.30
C TRP A 547 -15.08 -25.79 8.92
N ARG A 548 -13.90 -26.05 8.30
CA ARG A 548 -13.79 -26.48 6.88
C ARG A 548 -13.57 -28.00 6.66
N ARG A 549 -14.18 -28.52 5.58
CA ARG A 549 -13.91 -29.85 4.96
C ARG A 549 -12.61 -29.96 4.17
N ASP A 550 -11.95 -31.10 4.40
CA ASP A 550 -10.53 -31.48 4.29
C ASP A 550 -9.53 -30.40 4.68
N ALA A 551 -9.84 -29.55 5.67
CA ALA A 551 -8.80 -28.66 6.17
C ALA A 551 -7.68 -29.49 6.82
N LEU A 552 -6.45 -29.11 6.51
CA LEU A 552 -5.24 -29.58 7.14
C LEU A 552 -4.69 -28.40 7.90
N MET A 553 -4.90 -28.37 9.21
CA MET A 553 -4.27 -27.34 10.03
C MET A 553 -2.81 -27.71 10.20
N ILE A 554 -1.94 -26.98 9.53
CA ILE A 554 -0.50 -27.17 9.62
C ILE A 554 0.07 -25.90 10.23
N VAL A 555 0.82 -26.05 11.33
CA VAL A 555 1.60 -24.97 11.96
C VAL A 555 3.05 -25.44 11.97
N PRO A 556 4.06 -24.62 11.66
CA PRO A 556 5.43 -25.10 11.62
C PRO A 556 5.78 -25.56 13.04
N SER A 557 6.18 -26.81 13.20
CA SER A 557 6.89 -27.22 14.40
C SER A 557 8.27 -26.58 14.33
N THR A 558 8.74 -25.98 15.42
CA THR A 558 10.16 -25.67 15.57
C THR A 558 10.91 -27.01 15.56
N PRO A 559 11.78 -27.28 14.58
CA PRO A 559 12.62 -28.46 14.64
C PRO A 559 13.54 -28.30 15.85
N SER A 560 13.54 -29.27 16.76
CA SER A 560 14.52 -29.35 17.85
C SER A 560 15.94 -29.70 17.36
N ARG A 561 16.14 -29.84 16.04
CA ARG A 561 17.44 -30.10 15.44
C ARG A 561 18.05 -28.81 14.93
N ARG A 562 19.09 -28.33 15.64
CA ARG A 562 20.07 -27.39 15.08
C ARG A 562 20.63 -28.02 13.79
N LEU A 563 20.26 -27.48 12.64
CA LEU A 563 21.14 -27.57 11.48
C LEU A 563 22.38 -26.72 11.82
N PRO A 564 23.60 -27.22 11.59
CA PRO A 564 24.80 -26.45 11.91
C PRO A 564 24.83 -25.19 11.04
N VAL A 565 24.56 -24.05 11.67
CA VAL A 565 24.82 -22.73 11.10
C VAL A 565 26.34 -22.60 11.09
N ARG A 566 26.97 -22.70 9.92
CA ARG A 566 28.36 -22.24 9.78
C ARG A 566 28.39 -20.73 10.08
N PRO A 567 29.30 -20.25 10.95
CA PRO A 567 29.50 -18.83 11.14
C PRO A 567 29.77 -18.16 9.80
N TRP A 568 29.12 -17.03 9.58
CA TRP A 568 29.46 -16.14 8.48
C TRP A 568 30.76 -15.44 8.89
N ASP A 569 31.90 -15.98 8.46
CA ASP A 569 33.22 -15.39 8.72
C ASP A 569 33.33 -14.06 7.96
N SER A 570 33.03 -12.97 8.66
CA SER A 570 33.37 -11.62 8.24
C SER A 570 34.88 -11.40 8.43
N ALA A 571 35.69 -11.82 7.46
CA ALA A 571 36.98 -11.23 7.09
C ALA A 571 37.81 -12.20 6.23
N ARG A 572 37.70 -12.07 4.90
CA ARG A 572 38.88 -12.24 4.03
C ARG A 572 38.87 -11.13 3.00
N SER A 573 39.70 -10.12 3.26
CA SER A 573 40.21 -9.21 2.27
C SER A 573 41.02 -10.01 1.24
N ASN A 574 40.44 -10.34 0.09
CA ASN A 574 41.25 -10.62 -1.10
C ASN A 574 41.62 -9.28 -1.73
N LYS A 575 42.72 -8.71 -1.24
CA LYS A 575 43.61 -7.90 -2.08
C LYS A 575 44.33 -8.88 -2.98
N GLU A 576 43.84 -9.06 -4.20
CA GLU A 576 44.70 -9.44 -5.32
C GLU A 576 44.01 -9.15 -6.65
N SER A 577 44.84 -8.73 -7.58
CA SER A 577 44.57 -8.04 -8.84
C SER A 577 43.54 -8.68 -9.75
N LEU A 578 42.53 -7.90 -10.16
CA LEU A 578 41.90 -8.05 -11.47
C LEU A 578 41.96 -6.71 -12.20
N SER A 579 42.79 -6.72 -13.23
CA SER A 579 43.09 -5.66 -14.19
C SER A 579 41.84 -5.04 -14.81
N ARG A 580 41.81 -3.71 -14.84
CA ARG A 580 40.92 -2.90 -15.69
C ARG A 580 41.20 -3.20 -17.18
N PRO A 581 40.16 -3.34 -18.02
CA PRO A 581 40.21 -2.81 -19.37
C PRO A 581 39.72 -1.34 -19.35
N ARG A 582 40.51 -0.48 -19.99
CA ARG A 582 40.20 0.93 -20.27
C ARG A 582 39.21 1.03 -21.44
N GLY A 583 38.38 2.08 -21.42
CA GLY A 583 37.53 2.56 -22.53
C GLY A 583 36.11 1.99 -22.48
N CYS A 584 35.01 2.74 -22.51
CA CYS A 584 34.76 4.00 -23.20
C CYS A 584 34.13 5.08 -22.31
N VAL A 585 34.56 6.30 -22.58
CA VAL A 585 33.96 7.57 -22.18
C VAL A 585 32.70 7.79 -23.01
N ALA A 586 31.58 8.12 -22.37
CA ALA A 586 30.52 8.91 -22.97
C ALA A 586 29.88 9.79 -21.90
N SER A 587 29.94 11.08 -22.17
CA SER A 587 29.57 12.23 -21.36
C SER A 587 28.08 12.33 -21.05
N ALA A 588 27.75 12.66 -19.81
CA ALA A 588 26.56 13.44 -19.49
C ALA A 588 27.04 14.79 -18.93
N ARG A 589 26.85 15.86 -19.71
CA ARG A 589 26.92 17.25 -19.23
C ARG A 589 25.52 17.63 -18.75
N LEU A 590 25.50 18.27 -17.58
CA LEU A 590 24.53 19.20 -17.00
C LEU A 590 23.04 18.93 -17.25
#